data_AF-A0A8H8J2N2-F1
#
_entry.id   AF-A0A8H8J2N2-F1
#
_cell.length_a   1.000
_cell.length_b   1.000
_cell.length_c   1.000
_cell.angle_alpha   90.00
_cell.angle_beta   90.00
_cell.angle_gamma   90.00
#
_symmetry.space_group_name_H-M   'P 1'
#
loop_
_entity.id
_entity.type
_entity.pdbx_description
1 polymer ?
#
loop_
_entity_poly.entity_id
_entity_poly.type
_entity_poly.pdbx_seq_one_letter_code
_entity_poly.pdbx_strand_id
1 'polypeptide(L)'
;MRADHAGLPFDTSKIPPAGLPFFVAGLSLVIHPRSPHAPTVHANWRYFEVHEDGVDTSDEHADHKPVAWWFGGGSDLTPSYLYTEDCEWFHRTIQRACLPHGKDLYDTMKTWCDEYFYIPHRKASGSAN
;
A
#
# COMPACT_ATOMS: atom_id res chain seq x y z
N MET A 1 -4.78 -4.08 2.63
CA MET A 1 -3.43 -4.70 2.61
C MET A 1 -3.39 -5.85 3.61
N ARG A 2 -3.77 -7.08 3.22
CA ARG A 2 -3.63 -8.24 4.10
C ARG A 2 -2.15 -8.55 4.26
N ALA A 3 -1.65 -8.55 5.50
CA ALA A 3 -0.32 -9.00 5.87
C ALA A 3 -0.20 -10.54 5.85
N ASP A 4 -0.94 -11.20 4.95
CA ASP A 4 -0.94 -12.65 4.89
C ASP A 4 0.14 -13.12 3.91
N HIS A 5 1.35 -13.27 4.43
CA HIS A 5 2.52 -13.74 3.71
C HIS A 5 2.55 -15.28 3.56
N ALA A 6 1.45 -15.98 3.90
CA ALA A 6 1.35 -17.44 3.82
C ALA A 6 1.52 -18.01 2.39
N GLY A 7 1.49 -17.15 1.36
CA GLY A 7 1.72 -17.52 -0.04
C GLY A 7 3.18 -17.47 -0.50
N LEU A 8 4.14 -17.13 0.38
CA LEU A 8 5.55 -17.13 -0.01
C LEU A 8 6.03 -18.58 -0.22
N PRO A 9 6.65 -18.91 -1.37
CA PRO A 9 7.10 -20.27 -1.70
C PRO A 9 8.39 -20.65 -0.95
N PHE A 10 8.45 -20.36 0.35
CA PHE A 10 9.64 -20.56 1.16
C PHE A 10 9.35 -21.46 2.35
N ASP A 11 10.23 -22.44 2.56
CA ASP A 11 10.18 -23.33 3.71
C ASP A 11 10.58 -22.54 4.96
N THR A 12 9.59 -22.20 5.78
CA THR A 12 9.78 -21.40 7.00
C THR A 12 10.69 -22.09 8.02
N SER A 13 10.88 -23.41 7.93
CA SER A 13 11.82 -24.15 8.79
C SER A 13 13.29 -23.85 8.48
N LYS A 14 13.58 -23.25 7.32
CA LYS A 14 14.93 -22.85 6.89
C LYS A 14 15.27 -21.39 7.20
N ILE A 15 14.34 -20.64 7.80
CA ILE A 15 14.60 -19.26 8.21
C ILE A 15 15.48 -19.29 9.46
N PRO A 16 16.68 -18.70 9.44
CA PRO A 16 17.53 -18.64 10.62
C PRO A 16 16.84 -17.84 11.74
N PRO A 17 17.15 -18.10 13.03
CA PRO A 17 16.50 -17.40 14.15
C PRO A 17 16.64 -15.87 14.11
N ALA A 18 17.68 -15.37 13.45
CA ALA A 18 17.93 -13.95 13.25
C ALA A 18 17.05 -13.30 12.16
N GLY A 19 16.34 -14.10 11.36
CA GLY A 19 15.60 -13.65 10.18
C GLY A 19 16.47 -13.60 8.92
N LEU A 20 15.83 -13.39 7.77
CA LEU A 20 16.50 -13.23 6.49
C LEU A 20 16.80 -11.74 6.21
N PRO A 21 17.87 -11.42 5.46
CA PRO A 21 18.10 -10.06 4.98
C PRO A 21 16.93 -9.58 4.11
N PHE A 22 16.62 -8.29 4.18
CA PHE A 22 15.50 -7.70 3.43
C PHE A 22 15.84 -6.26 3.03
N PHE A 23 15.14 -5.76 2.01
CA PHE A 23 15.20 -4.38 1.58
C PHE A 23 13.79 -3.81 1.43
N VAL A 24 13.64 -2.53 1.79
CA VAL A 24 12.38 -1.80 1.67
C VAL A 24 12.66 -0.38 1.20
N ALA A 25 11.93 0.04 0.18
CA ALA A 25 11.88 1.43 -0.24
C ALA A 25 10.42 1.88 -0.33
N GLY A 26 10.14 3.12 0.04
CA GLY A 26 8.78 3.62 -0.09
C GLY A 26 8.66 5.12 0.08
N LEU A 27 7.59 5.66 -0.51
CA LEU A 27 7.10 7.01 -0.31
C LEU A 27 5.86 6.94 0.59
N SER A 28 5.83 7.74 1.64
CA SER A 28 4.64 7.91 2.49
C SER A 28 4.36 9.38 2.70
N LEU A 29 3.09 9.75 2.60
CA LEU A 29 2.63 11.13 2.63
C LEU A 29 1.32 11.22 3.40
N VAL A 30 1.22 12.23 4.25
CA VAL A 30 -0.05 12.75 4.77
C VAL A 30 -0.02 14.26 4.62
N ILE A 31 -1.05 14.83 4.01
CA ILE A 31 -1.22 16.28 3.89
C ILE A 31 -2.45 16.69 4.68
N HIS A 32 -2.26 17.62 5.60
CA HIS A 32 -3.33 18.30 6.31
C HIS A 32 -3.44 19.75 5.84
N PRO A 33 -4.36 20.07 4.92
CA PRO A 33 -4.56 21.44 4.48
C PRO A 33 -5.04 22.32 5.64
N ARG A 34 -4.67 23.60 5.59
CA ARG A 34 -5.15 24.60 6.56
C ARG A 34 -6.65 24.88 6.42
N SER A 35 -7.18 24.85 5.20
CA SER A 35 -8.60 25.06 4.94
C SER A 35 -9.38 23.78 5.21
N PRO A 36 -10.47 23.79 6.00
CA PRO A 36 -11.28 22.59 6.23
C PRO A 36 -12.08 22.16 4.99
N HIS A 37 -12.19 23.05 3.98
CA HIS A 37 -12.79 22.74 2.69
C HIS A 37 -11.86 21.92 1.78
N ALA A 38 -10.57 21.87 2.09
CA ALA A 38 -9.63 21.00 1.39
C ALA A 38 -9.46 19.69 2.20
N PRO A 39 -9.66 18.51 1.58
CA PRO A 39 -9.58 17.23 2.28
C PRO A 39 -8.16 16.92 2.75
N THR A 40 -8.04 16.20 3.87
CA THR A 40 -6.79 15.50 4.17
C THR A 40 -6.57 14.42 3.12
N VAL A 41 -5.34 14.23 2.68
CA VAL A 41 -4.98 13.13 1.77
C VAL A 41 -3.84 12.32 2.37
N HIS A 42 -3.94 11.00 2.26
CA HIS A 42 -2.85 10.09 2.56
C HIS A 42 -2.48 9.31 1.29
N ALA A 43 -1.19 9.05 1.12
CA ALA A 43 -0.70 8.18 0.07
C ALA A 43 0.53 7.40 0.54
N ASN A 44 0.61 6.13 0.15
CA ASN A 44 1.75 5.27 0.41
C ASN A 44 2.02 4.40 -0.83
N TRP A 45 3.27 4.32 -1.25
CA TRP A 45 3.74 3.30 -2.19
C TRP A 45 5.06 2.76 -1.70
N ARG A 46 5.21 1.44 -1.65
CA ARG A 46 6.41 0.77 -1.17
C ARG A 46 6.68 -0.51 -1.93
N TYR A 47 7.96 -0.82 -1.98
CA TYR A 47 8.54 -2.05 -2.45
C TYR A 47 9.17 -2.76 -1.27
N PHE A 48 9.00 -4.08 -1.20
CA PHE A 48 9.60 -4.93 -0.18
C PHE A 48 10.17 -6.17 -0.85
N GLU A 49 11.38 -6.57 -0.46
CA GLU A 49 12.02 -7.79 -0.91
C GLU A 49 12.78 -8.50 0.21
N VAL A 50 12.92 -9.81 0.08
CA VAL A 50 13.65 -10.70 1.00
C VAL A 50 14.74 -11.42 0.21
N HIS A 51 15.90 -11.60 0.83
CA HIS A 51 17.07 -12.27 0.26
C HIS A 51 17.40 -13.57 0.98
N GLU A 52 18.29 -14.37 0.39
CA GLU A 52 18.87 -15.54 1.07
C GLU A 52 19.77 -15.12 2.24
N ASP A 53 20.04 -16.05 3.15
CA ASP A 53 20.95 -15.81 4.27
C ASP A 53 22.37 -15.50 3.78
N GLY A 54 23.07 -14.62 4.50
CA GLY A 54 24.45 -14.20 4.18
C GLY A 54 24.59 -13.20 3.04
N VAL A 55 23.50 -12.74 2.42
CA VAL A 55 23.52 -11.63 1.44
C VAL A 55 23.69 -10.29 2.16
N ASP A 56 24.66 -9.48 1.72
CA ASP A 56 24.84 -8.11 2.20
C ASP A 56 23.94 -7.17 1.40
N THR A 57 22.85 -6.69 2.02
CA THR A 57 21.89 -5.78 1.39
C THR A 57 22.27 -4.31 1.52
N SER A 58 23.45 -3.99 2.07
CA SER A 58 23.93 -2.61 2.17
C SER A 58 24.58 -2.08 0.88
N ASP A 59 25.01 -2.98 -0.01
CA ASP A 59 25.51 -2.63 -1.34
C ASP A 59 24.37 -2.60 -2.36
N GLU A 60 23.93 -1.38 -2.70
CA GLU A 60 22.88 -1.13 -3.70
C GLU A 60 23.26 -1.53 -5.13
N HIS A 61 24.52 -1.86 -5.40
CA HIS A 61 25.01 -2.24 -6.74
C HIS A 61 25.32 -3.74 -6.86
N ALA A 62 25.19 -4.50 -5.77
CA ALA A 62 25.44 -5.93 -5.80
C ALA A 62 24.28 -6.67 -6.49
N ASP A 63 24.63 -7.59 -7.41
CA ASP A 63 23.65 -8.41 -8.13
C ASP A 63 23.14 -9.54 -7.23
N HIS A 64 22.09 -9.25 -6.48
CA HIS A 64 21.45 -10.19 -5.57
C HIS A 64 19.98 -10.35 -5.97
N LYS A 65 19.57 -11.59 -6.27
CA LYS A 65 18.20 -11.90 -6.68
C LYS A 65 17.33 -12.16 -5.45
N PRO A 66 16.24 -11.42 -5.24
CA PRO A 66 15.34 -11.68 -4.13
C PRO A 66 14.67 -13.05 -4.21
N VAL A 67 14.47 -13.69 -3.05
CA VAL A 67 13.67 -14.92 -2.93
C VAL A 67 12.16 -14.64 -2.95
N ALA A 68 11.77 -13.46 -2.50
CA ALA A 68 10.40 -12.99 -2.49
C ALA A 68 10.37 -11.47 -2.57
N TRP A 69 9.37 -10.92 -3.25
CA TRP A 69 9.17 -9.48 -3.34
C TRP A 69 7.71 -9.14 -3.62
N TRP A 70 7.29 -7.96 -3.18
CA TRP A 70 5.96 -7.44 -3.45
C TRP A 70 5.93 -5.92 -3.39
N PHE A 71 4.94 -5.35 -4.07
CA PHE A 71 4.56 -3.96 -3.92
C PHE A 71 3.38 -3.83 -2.96
N GLY A 72 3.30 -2.69 -2.29
CA GLY A 72 2.15 -2.30 -1.51
C GLY A 72 1.90 -0.81 -1.67
N GLY A 73 0.65 -0.38 -1.69
CA GLY A 73 0.34 1.03 -1.68
C GLY A 73 -1.13 1.35 -1.85
N GLY A 74 -1.41 2.64 -1.93
CA GLY A 74 -2.73 3.21 -2.08
C GLY A 74 -2.72 4.70 -1.79
N SER A 75 -3.85 5.34 -2.10
CA SER A 75 -4.13 6.73 -1.77
C SER A 75 -5.59 6.82 -1.31
N ASP A 76 -5.85 7.63 -0.31
CA ASP A 76 -7.19 7.84 0.26
C ASP A 76 -7.43 9.33 0.57
N LEU A 77 -8.71 9.71 0.54
CA LEU A 77 -9.17 11.07 0.70
C LEU A 77 -10.04 11.18 1.95
N THR A 78 -9.75 12.11 2.85
CA THR A 78 -10.49 12.30 4.10
C THR A 78 -11.03 13.74 4.18
N PRO A 79 -12.17 14.03 3.53
CA PRO A 79 -12.82 15.32 3.59
C PRO A 79 -13.46 15.59 4.96
N SER A 80 -13.35 16.83 5.44
CA SER A 80 -14.20 17.31 6.56
C SER A 80 -15.55 17.82 6.04
N TYR A 81 -15.55 18.45 4.86
CA TYR A 81 -16.75 18.80 4.10
C TYR A 81 -16.77 18.01 2.80
N LEU A 82 -17.87 17.30 2.55
CA LEU A 82 -17.99 16.43 1.38
C LEU A 82 -18.39 17.24 0.14
N TYR A 83 -17.56 17.14 -0.90
CA TYR A 83 -17.85 17.61 -2.25
C TYR A 83 -17.87 16.39 -3.17
N THR A 84 -19.03 16.10 -3.75
CA THR A 84 -19.24 14.89 -4.56
C THR A 84 -18.32 14.89 -5.78
N GLU A 85 -18.17 16.05 -6.41
CA GLU A 85 -17.32 16.27 -7.57
C GLU A 85 -15.85 15.91 -7.32
N ASP A 86 -15.33 16.21 -6.13
CA ASP A 86 -13.95 15.93 -5.72
C ASP A 86 -13.74 14.44 -5.50
N CYS A 87 -14.70 13.78 -4.83
CA CYS A 87 -14.66 12.33 -4.60
C CYS A 87 -14.67 11.60 -5.95
N GLU A 88 -15.62 11.93 -6.83
CA GLU A 88 -15.69 11.31 -8.15
C GLU A 88 -14.42 11.56 -8.97
N TRP A 89 -13.85 12.78 -8.92
CA TRP A 89 -12.62 13.08 -9.62
C TRP A 89 -11.44 12.27 -9.10
N PHE A 90 -11.30 12.14 -7.78
CA PHE A 90 -10.27 11.33 -7.13
C PHE A 90 -10.37 9.86 -7.56
N HIS A 91 -11.57 9.27 -7.46
CA HIS A 91 -11.83 7.89 -7.85
C HIS A 91 -11.58 7.63 -9.34
N ARG A 92 -12.06 8.53 -10.22
CA ARG A 92 -11.78 8.42 -11.67
C ARG A 92 -10.29 8.50 -11.97
N THR A 93 -9.54 9.29 -11.22
CA THR A 93 -8.08 9.44 -11.41
C THR A 93 -7.35 8.15 -11.05
N ILE A 94 -7.67 7.54 -9.91
CA ILE A 94 -7.10 6.25 -9.51
C ILE A 94 -7.53 5.14 -10.49
N GLN A 95 -8.80 5.10 -10.87
CA GLN A 95 -9.30 4.10 -11.83
C GLN A 95 -8.57 4.17 -13.17
N ARG A 96 -8.32 5.38 -13.70
CA ARG A 96 -7.55 5.58 -14.93
C ARG A 96 -6.10 5.08 -14.79
N ALA A 97 -5.48 5.26 -13.63
CA ALA A 97 -4.14 4.75 -13.36
C ALA A 97 -4.12 3.21 -13.28
N CYS A 98 -5.18 2.57 -12.79
CA CYS A 98 -5.29 1.11 -12.72
C CYS A 98 -5.58 0.47 -14.09
N LEU A 99 -6.31 1.15 -14.97
CA LEU A 99 -6.86 0.57 -16.21
C LEU A 99 -5.82 -0.16 -17.09
N PRO A 100 -4.59 0.36 -17.31
CA PRO A 100 -3.57 -0.33 -18.10
C PRO A 100 -3.06 -1.66 -17.49
N HIS A 101 -3.30 -1.87 -16.19
CA HIS A 101 -2.76 -3.01 -15.43
C HIS A 101 -3.80 -4.10 -15.14
N GLY A 102 -5.06 -3.88 -15.55
CA GLY A 102 -6.13 -4.85 -15.41
C GLY A 102 -7.48 -4.20 -15.11
N LYS A 103 -8.53 -4.64 -15.80
CA LYS A 103 -9.88 -4.08 -15.68
C LYS A 103 -10.48 -4.18 -14.27
N ASP A 104 -10.15 -5.24 -13.53
CA ASP A 104 -10.74 -5.54 -12.21
C ASP A 104 -9.86 -5.00 -11.05
N LEU A 105 -8.70 -4.41 -11.37
CA LEU A 105 -7.71 -3.99 -10.38
C LEU A 105 -8.24 -2.86 -9.51
N TYR A 106 -8.88 -1.86 -10.12
CA TYR A 106 -9.45 -0.73 -9.39
C TYR A 106 -10.51 -1.21 -8.39
N ASP A 107 -11.47 -2.04 -8.82
CA ASP A 107 -12.55 -2.52 -7.96
C ASP A 107 -12.02 -3.34 -6.77
N THR A 108 -11.00 -4.18 -7.03
CA THR A 108 -10.32 -4.95 -5.98
C THR A 108 -9.64 -4.04 -4.97
N MET A 109 -8.84 -3.07 -5.44
CA MET A 109 -8.09 -2.17 -4.58
C MET A 109 -9.00 -1.20 -3.82
N LYS A 110 -10.08 -0.73 -4.44
CA LYS A 110 -11.12 0.11 -3.83
C LYS A 110 -11.79 -0.63 -2.68
N THR A 111 -12.23 -1.85 -2.92
CA THR A 111 -12.86 -2.70 -1.88
C THR A 111 -11.90 -2.89 -0.69
N TRP A 112 -10.62 -3.17 -0.96
CA TRP A 112 -9.62 -3.26 0.10
C TRP A 112 -9.38 -1.96 0.84
N CYS A 113 -9.46 -0.81 0.18
CA CYS A 113 -9.36 0.50 0.83
C CYS A 113 -10.52 0.70 1.82
N ASP A 114 -11.74 0.40 1.39
CA ASP A 114 -12.96 0.48 2.23
C ASP A 114 -12.84 -0.40 3.49
N GLU A 115 -12.39 -1.64 3.32
CA GLU A 115 -12.23 -2.58 4.43
C GLU A 115 -11.10 -2.17 5.39
N TYR A 116 -9.99 -1.64 4.85
CA TYR A 116 -8.79 -1.35 5.63
C TYR A 116 -8.94 -0.10 6.51
N PHE A 117 -9.56 0.96 5.99
CA PHE A 117 -9.75 2.22 6.73
C PHE A 117 -11.06 2.28 7.53
N TYR A 118 -11.80 1.18 7.60
CA TYR A 118 -12.97 1.09 8.46
C TYR A 118 -12.57 1.06 9.94
N ILE A 119 -13.29 1.82 10.77
CA ILE A 119 -13.09 1.90 12.21
C ILE A 119 -14.22 1.13 12.92
N PRO A 120 -14.01 -0.14 13.34
CA PRO A 120 -15.11 -1.02 13.75
C PRO A 120 -15.90 -0.51 14.95
N HIS A 121 -15.20 0.05 15.94
CA HIS A 121 -15.84 0.56 17.17
C HIS A 121 -16.65 1.85 16.96
N ARG A 122 -16.43 2.57 15.85
CA ARG A 122 -17.22 3.76 15.47
C ARG A 122 -18.25 3.49 14.38
N LYS A 123 -18.22 2.30 13.79
CA LYS A 123 -19.02 1.93 12.62
C LYS A 123 -18.91 2.95 11.48
N ALA A 124 -17.72 3.52 11.28
CA ALA A 124 -17.48 4.62 10.34
C ALA A 124 -16.20 4.38 9.53
N SER A 125 -16.13 4.94 8.32
CA SER A 125 -14.91 4.95 7.51
C SER A 125 -13.99 6.11 7.90
N GLY A 126 -12.68 5.88 7.89
CA GLY A 126 -11.65 6.92 8.07
C GLY A 126 -11.37 7.75 6.81
N SER A 127 -11.88 7.33 5.65
CA SER A 127 -11.77 8.02 4.36
C SER A 127 -13.13 8.10 3.65
N ALA A 128 -13.33 9.14 2.85
CA ALA A 128 -14.37 9.18 1.84
C ALA A 128 -13.88 8.37 0.64
N ASN A 129 -14.51 7.22 0.43
CA ASN A 129 -14.28 6.30 -0.69
C ASN A 129 -15.57 6.08 -1.50
#